data_AF-A0A2V7KK71-F1
#
_entry.id   AF-A0A2V7KK71-F1
#
_cell.length_a   1.000
_cell.length_b   1.000
_cell.length_c   1.000
_cell.angle_alpha   90.00
_cell.angle_beta   90.00
_cell.angle_gamma   90.00
#
_symmetry.space_group_name_H-M   'P 1'
#
loop_
_entity.id
_entity.type
_entity.pdbx_description
1 polymer ?
#
loop_
_entity_poly.entity_id
_entity_poly.type
_entity_poly.pdbx_seq_one_letter_code
_entity_poly.pdbx_strand_id
1 'polypeptide(L)' 'MVLAQDADGIDSVWVAAGSLEWADDGGLRQAISTRYRLIIPSGTQPGTQIRVSLRARDAAGFEAQRDTYVVAVP' A
#
# COMPACT_ATOMS: atom_id res chain seq x y z
N MET A 1 1.27 -7.51 -4.87
CA MET A 1 1.53 -7.94 -3.48
C MET A 1 2.38 -6.87 -2.86
N VAL A 2 2.04 -6.41 -1.66
CA VAL A 2 2.82 -5.41 -0.91
C VAL A 2 3.53 -6.14 0.22
N LEU A 3 4.80 -5.81 0.42
CA LEU A 3 5.67 -6.37 1.45
C LEU A 3 6.31 -5.23 2.22
N ALA A 4 6.16 -5.23 3.54
CA ALA A 4 6.91 -4.38 4.45
C ALA A 4 7.80 -5.26 5.33
N GLN A 5 9.05 -4.83 5.54
CA GLN A 5 10.03 -5.53 6.35
C GLN A 5 10.83 -4.53 7.17
N ASP A 6 10.97 -4.82 8.45
CA ASP A 6 11.79 -4.06 9.38
C ASP A 6 12.31 -4.99 10.48
N ALA A 7 13.54 -4.80 10.94
CA ALA A 7 14.17 -5.67 11.94
C ALA A 7 13.55 -5.48 13.34
N ASP A 8 13.09 -4.27 13.63
CA ASP A 8 12.48 -3.88 14.90
C ASP A 8 10.97 -4.22 14.93
N GLY A 9 10.41 -4.55 13.77
CA GLY A 9 9.03 -5.00 13.60
C GLY A 9 8.15 -3.92 12.99
N ILE A 10 7.10 -4.35 12.29
CA ILE A 10 6.11 -3.46 11.68
C ILE A 10 4.96 -3.23 12.65
N ASP A 11 4.71 -1.97 13.00
CA ASP A 11 3.52 -1.56 13.75
C ASP A 11 2.30 -1.53 12.82
N SER A 12 2.40 -0.83 11.70
CA SER A 12 1.24 -0.58 10.83
C SER A 12 1.63 -0.32 9.39
N VAL A 13 0.72 -0.64 8.48
CA VAL A 13 0.88 -0.46 7.03
C VAL A 13 -0.36 0.20 6.45
N TRP A 14 -0.17 1.17 5.56
CA TRP A 14 -1.25 1.81 4.81
C TRP A 14 -0.98 1.74 3.32
N VAL A 15 -2.04 1.46 2.56
CA VAL A 15 -2.01 1.51 1.10
C VAL A 15 -3.13 2.42 0.63
N ALA A 16 -2.79 3.48 -0.07
CA ALA A 16 -3.76 4.35 -0.74
C ALA A 16 -3.66 4.14 -2.25
N ALA A 17 -4.80 3.97 -2.93
CA ALA A 17 -4.86 3.89 -4.38
C ALA A 17 -6.12 4.58 -4.92
N GLY A 18 -5.93 5.64 -5.72
CA GLY A 18 -7.05 6.49 -6.14
C GLY A 18 -7.77 7.12 -4.95
N SER A 19 -9.05 6.79 -4.77
CA SER A 19 -9.86 7.23 -3.62
C SER A 19 -10.00 6.18 -2.51
N LEU A 20 -9.33 5.03 -2.64
CA LEU A 20 -9.39 3.95 -1.66
C LEU A 20 -8.16 3.99 -0.75
N GLU A 21 -8.37 3.66 0.51
CA GLU A 21 -7.31 3.46 1.50
C GLU A 21 -7.58 2.16 2.27
N TRP A 22 -6.51 1.39 2.49
CA TRP A 22 -6.49 0.22 3.35
C TRP A 22 -5.44 0.42 4.44
N ALA A 23 -5.73 -0.08 5.63
CA ALA A 23 -4.80 -0.11 6.74
C ALA A 23 -4.77 -1.52 7.33
N ASP A 24 -3.57 -2.01 7.65
CA ASP A 24 -3.36 -3.26 8.34
C ASP A 24 -2.46 -3.04 9.56
N ASP A 25 -2.79 -3.75 10.63
CA ASP A 25 -1.92 -3.90 11.80
C ASP A 25 -0.79 -4.87 11.45
N GLY A 26 0.46 -4.44 11.64
CA GLY A 26 1.66 -5.23 11.42
C GLY A 26 1.90 -6.26 12.53
N GLY A 27 1.26 -6.09 13.69
CA GLY A 27 1.36 -6.99 14.83
C GLY A 27 2.78 -7.15 15.35
N LEU A 28 3.64 -6.14 15.13
CA LEU A 28 5.07 -6.14 15.43
C LEU A 28 5.85 -7.28 14.75
N ARG A 29 5.31 -7.82 13.65
CA ARG A 29 6.02 -8.81 12.85
C ARG A 29 7.11 -8.14 12.06
N GLN A 30 8.28 -8.78 11.97
CA GLN A 30 9.39 -8.29 11.14
C GLN A 30 9.07 -8.25 9.64
N ALA A 31 8.04 -8.99 9.21
CA ALA A 31 7.56 -8.96 7.85
C ALA A 31 6.04 -9.13 7.80
N ILE A 32 5.39 -8.30 6.98
CA ILE A 32 3.98 -8.45 6.63
C ILE A 32 3.82 -8.40 5.10
N SER A 33 2.99 -9.29 4.57
CA SER A 33 2.68 -9.38 3.15
C SER A 33 1.18 -9.44 2.94
N THR A 34 0.62 -8.42 2.32
CA THR A 34 -0.82 -8.29 2.07
C THR A 34 -1.13 -8.04 0.60
N ARG A 35 -2.33 -8.44 0.19
CA ARG A 35 -2.89 -8.19 -1.14
C ARG A 35 -4.09 -7.27 -1.01
N TYR A 36 -4.08 -6.20 -1.78
CA TYR A 36 -5.19 -5.25 -1.87
C TYR A 36 -5.86 -5.35 -3.24
N ARG A 37 -7.16 -5.08 -3.27
CA ARG A 37 -7.96 -5.10 -4.51
C ARG A 37 -8.47 -3.69 -4.79
N LEU A 38 -7.88 -3.06 -5.80
CA LEU A 38 -8.39 -1.82 -6.37
C LEU A 38 -9.50 -2.16 -7.39
N ILE A 39 -10.68 -1.59 -7.21
CA ILE A 39 -11.74 -1.63 -8.22
C ILE A 39 -11.58 -0.38 -9.08
N ILE A 40 -11.33 -0.57 -10.36
CA ILE A 40 -11.24 0.55 -11.32
C ILE A 40 -12.68 0.95 -11.70
N PRO A 41 -13.10 2.21 -11.49
CA PRO A 41 -14.43 2.65 -11.87
C PRO A 41 -14.68 2.50 -13.36
N SER A 42 -15.93 2.17 -13.73
CA SER A 42 -16.35 2.15 -15.12
C SER A 42 -16.13 3.52 -15.77
N GLY A 43 -15.69 3.51 -17.03
CA GLY A 43 -15.34 4.73 -17.76
C GLY A 43 -13.93 5.27 -17.49
N THR A 44 -13.13 4.63 -16.63
CA THR A 44 -11.69 4.93 -16.54
C THR A 44 -11.04 4.67 -17.89
N GLN A 45 -10.37 5.68 -18.45
CA GLN A 45 -9.75 5.56 -19.75
C GLN A 45 -8.55 4.60 -19.68
N PRO A 46 -8.38 3.68 -20.64
CA PRO A 46 -7.15 2.91 -20.77
C PRO A 46 -5.92 3.83 -20.80
N GLY A 47 -4.85 3.43 -20.11
CA GLY A 47 -3.65 4.26 -19.95
C GLY A 47 -3.70 5.24 -18.78
N THR A 48 -4.85 5.40 -18.10
CA THR A 48 -4.93 6.22 -16.89
C THR A 48 -3.98 5.69 -15.83
N GLN A 49 -3.11 6.57 -15.31
CA GLN A 49 -2.25 6.28 -14.17
C GLN A 49 -3.02 6.50 -12.87
N ILE A 50 -3.19 5.44 -12.10
CA ILE A 50 -3.79 5.50 -10.76
C ILE A 50 -2.63 5.50 -9.76
N ARG A 51 -2.48 6.60 -9.04
CA ARG A 51 -1.45 6.74 -8.01
C ARG A 51 -1.67 5.74 -6.90
N VAL A 52 -0.57 5.16 -6.42
CA VAL A 52 -0.52 4.24 -5.29
C VAL A 52 0.51 4.76 -4.31
N SER A 53 0.13 4.94 -3.04
CA SER A 53 1.05 5.27 -1.95
C SER A 53 1.11 4.11 -0.98
N LEU A 54 2.31 3.66 -0.66
CA LEU A 54 2.59 2.61 0.30
C LEU A 54 3.29 3.25 1.50
N ARG A 55 2.70 3.16 2.69
CA ARG A 55 3.28 3.68 3.92
C ARG A 55 3.42 2.55 4.93
N ALA A 56 4.50 2.55 5.69
CA ALA A 56 4.70 1.63 6.80
C ALA A 56 5.29 2.38 7.98
N ARG A 57 4.88 2.00 9.18
CA ARG A 57 5.46 2.47 10.45
C ARG A 57 6.05 1.28 11.19
N ASP A 58 7.26 1.44 11.71
CA ASP A 58 7.92 0.42 12.55
C ASP A 58 7.49 0.52 14.02
N ALA A 59 7.95 -0.45 14.82
CA ALA A 59 7.70 -0.51 16.26
C ALA A 59 8.30 0.67 17.05
N ALA A 60 9.32 1.34 16.50
CA ALA A 60 9.95 2.52 17.08
C ALA A 60 9.24 3.83 16.69
N GLY A 61 8.26 3.76 15.79
CA GLY A 61 7.46 4.89 15.33
C GLY A 61 8.04 5.62 14.11
N PHE A 62 9.09 5.10 13.46
CA PHE A 62 9.57 5.66 12.21
C PHE A 62 8.65 5.28 11.05
N GLU A 63 8.43 6.22 10.15
CA GLU A 63 7.60 6.02 8.97
C GLU A 63 8.42 6.04 7.69
N ALA A 64 8.12 5.10 6.78
CA ALA A 64 8.62 5.08 5.43
C ALA A 64 7.46 5.14 4.43
N GLN A 65 7.64 5.90 3.35
CA GLN A 65 6.69 6.02 2.25
C GLN A 65 7.34 5.67 0.92
N ARG A 66 6.61 4.95 0.07
CA ARG A 66 6.96 4.67 -1.31
C ARG A 66 5.76 4.87 -2.22
N ASP A 67 5.88 5.85 -3.11
CA ASP A 67 4.86 6.14 -4.10
C ASP A 67 5.16 5.47 -5.44
N THR A 68 4.10 5.05 -6.12
CA THR A 68 4.12 4.44 -7.44
C THR A 68 2.78 4.68 -8.14
N TYR A 69 2.56 4.05 -9.28
CA TYR A 69 1.28 4.04 -9.96
C TYR A 69 1.02 2.68 -10.62
N VAL A 70 -0.25 2.40 -10.85
CA VAL A 70 -0.71 1.34 -11.74
C VAL A 70 -1.36 1.97 -12.97
N VAL A 71 -1.38 1.24 -14.08
CA VAL A 71 -1.97 1.72 -15.33
C VAL A 71 -3.23 0.91 -15.61
N ALA A 72 -4.34 1.60 -15.90
CA ALA A 72 -5.56 0.96 -16.35
C ALA A 72 -5.33 0.31 -17.73
N VAL A 73 -5.57 -0.99 -17.83
CA VAL A 73 -5.48 -1.76 -19.07
C VAL A 73 -6.89 -2.13 -19.55
N PRO A 74 -7.10 -2.38 -20.86
CA PRO A 74 -8.38 -2.82 -21.41
C PRO A 74 -8.91 -4.12 -20.81
#